data_AF-A0A433U0W8-F1
#
_entry.id   AF-A0A433U0W8-F1
#
_cell.length_a   1.000
_cell.length_b   1.000
_cell.length_c   1.000
_cell.angle_alpha   90.00
_cell.angle_beta   90.00
_cell.angle_gamma   90.00
#
_symmetry.space_group_name_H-M   'P 1'
#
loop_
_entity.id
_entity.type
_entity.pdbx_description
1 polymer ?
#
loop_
_entity_poly.entity_id
_entity_poly.type
_entity_poly.pdbx_seq_one_letter_code
_entity_poly.pdbx_strand_id
1 'polypeptide(L)'
;MGAVIIPSDYGYIAFVVVAAFVTVTYLALQVGRARAKYGVKRLSAVFGLIYLAGRIVYAHGYYTFNPANRNRGAFGYIGFFGLLINTVIFGLTSTGFI
;
A
#
# COMPACT_ATOMS: atom_id res chain seq x y z
N MET A 1 4.90 37.59 -5.56
CA MET A 1 4.46 36.30 -6.16
C MET A 1 4.21 36.56 -7.64
N GLY A 2 5.05 36.00 -8.53
CA GLY A 2 4.90 36.19 -9.97
C GLY A 2 3.81 35.30 -10.54
N ALA A 3 2.99 35.82 -11.46
CA ALA A 3 1.98 35.03 -12.16
C ALA A 3 2.68 34.06 -13.12
N VAL A 4 2.51 32.75 -12.90
CA VAL A 4 2.92 31.73 -13.84
C VAL A 4 1.94 31.76 -15.01
N ILE A 5 2.39 32.28 -16.15
CA ILE A 5 1.61 32.28 -17.39
C ILE A 5 1.68 30.85 -17.94
N ILE A 6 0.57 30.12 -17.90
CA ILE A 6 0.48 28.75 -18.43
C ILE A 6 0.25 28.84 -19.95
N PRO A 7 1.19 28.38 -20.80
CA PRO A 7 1.01 28.33 -22.24
C PRO A 7 -0.20 27.46 -22.63
N SER A 8 -0.90 27.86 -23.68
CA SER A 8 -2.08 27.16 -24.25
C SER A 8 -1.83 25.66 -24.49
N ASP A 9 -0.60 25.27 -24.80
CA ASP A 9 -0.22 23.88 -25.13
C ASP A 9 -0.24 22.92 -23.92
N TYR A 10 -0.42 23.41 -22.69
CA TYR A 10 -0.49 22.57 -21.50
C TYR A 10 -1.77 21.71 -21.43
N GLY A 11 -2.76 21.96 -22.30
CA GLY A 11 -3.99 21.17 -22.38
C GLY A 11 -3.74 19.68 -22.66
N TYR A 12 -2.67 19.33 -23.39
CA TYR A 12 -2.32 17.94 -23.69
C TYR A 12 -1.88 17.13 -22.47
N ILE A 13 -1.46 17.79 -21.39
CA ILE A 13 -1.05 17.12 -20.14
C ILE A 13 -2.22 16.34 -19.53
N ALA A 14 -3.45 16.83 -19.67
CA ALA A 14 -4.64 16.12 -19.19
C ALA A 14 -4.76 14.73 -19.85
N PHE A 15 -4.51 14.63 -21.15
CA PHE A 15 -4.53 13.35 -21.87
C PHE A 15 -3.39 12.43 -21.44
N VAL A 16 -2.20 12.97 -21.17
CA VAL A 16 -1.07 12.18 -20.64
C VAL A 16 -1.40 11.62 -19.25
N VAL A 17 -2.02 12.41 -18.37
CA VAL A 17 -2.44 11.96 -17.04
C VAL A 17 -3.50 10.86 -17.14
N VAL A 18 -4.48 11.02 -18.02
CA VAL A 18 -5.51 9.99 -18.26
C VAL A 18 -4.90 8.72 -18.83
N ALA A 19 -4.04 8.82 -19.84
CA ALA A 19 -3.36 7.67 -20.43
C ALA A 19 -2.46 6.95 -19.42
N ALA A 20 -1.75 7.71 -18.57
CA ALA A 20 -0.95 7.16 -17.47
C ALA A 20 -1.84 6.41 -16.46
N PHE A 21 -2.98 6.96 -16.07
CA PHE A 21 -3.90 6.30 -15.15
C PHE A 21 -4.45 4.98 -15.73
N VAL A 22 -4.84 4.99 -17.00
CA VAL A 22 -5.35 3.80 -17.71
C VAL A 22 -4.28 2.72 -17.80
N THR A 23 -3.08 3.07 -18.23
CA THR A 23 -1.97 2.12 -18.38
C THR A 23 -1.56 1.53 -17.02
N VAL A 24 -1.37 2.35 -16.00
CA VAL A 24 -1.02 1.87 -14.65
C VAL A 24 -2.12 0.95 -14.09
N THR A 25 -3.39 1.29 -14.27
CA THR A 25 -4.51 0.44 -13.82
C THR A 25 -4.54 -0.88 -14.58
N TYR A 26 -4.31 -0.87 -15.90
CA TYR A 26 -4.25 -2.09 -16.72
C TYR A 26 -3.10 -3.02 -16.29
N LEU A 27 -1.90 -2.48 -16.06
CA LEU A 27 -0.77 -3.25 -15.55
C LEU A 27 -1.08 -3.82 -14.15
N ALA A 28 -1.68 -3.04 -13.27
CA ALA A 28 -2.06 -3.49 -11.93
C ALA A 28 -3.01 -4.69 -11.97
N LEU A 29 -4.01 -4.67 -12.86
CA LEU A 29 -4.95 -5.78 -13.05
C LEU A 29 -4.25 -7.03 -13.62
N GLN A 30 -3.35 -6.87 -14.59
CA GLN A 30 -2.57 -7.99 -15.14
C GLN A 30 -1.65 -8.62 -14.08
N VAL A 31 -0.94 -7.80 -13.30
CA VAL A 31 -0.09 -8.27 -12.21
C VAL A 31 -0.92 -8.97 -11.13
N GLY A 32 -2.11 -8.47 -10.82
CA GLY A 32 -3.05 -9.13 -9.91
C GLY A 32 -3.46 -10.52 -10.40
N ARG A 33 -3.83 -10.65 -11.68
CA ARG A 33 -4.17 -11.93 -12.31
C ARG A 33 -2.97 -12.89 -12.36
N ALA A 34 -1.78 -12.40 -12.69
CA ALA A 34 -0.56 -13.20 -12.69
C ALA A 34 -0.22 -13.71 -11.28
N ARG A 35 -0.26 -12.83 -10.27
CA ARG A 35 -0.07 -13.22 -8.86
C ARG A 35 -1.09 -14.24 -8.39
N ALA A 36 -2.32 -14.19 -8.92
CA ALA A 36 -3.34 -15.18 -8.65
C ALA A 36 -3.03 -16.55 -9.26
N LYS A 37 -2.55 -16.58 -10.51
CA LYS A 37 -2.19 -17.80 -11.25
C LYS A 37 -0.99 -18.52 -10.65
N TYR A 38 0.04 -17.77 -10.23
CA TYR A 38 1.28 -18.32 -9.68
C TYR A 38 1.25 -18.55 -8.15
N GLY A 39 0.07 -18.47 -7.51
CA GLY A 39 -0.07 -18.76 -6.08
C GLY A 39 0.76 -17.85 -5.17
N VAL A 40 1.04 -16.61 -5.60
CA VAL A 40 1.87 -15.67 -4.83
C VAL A 40 1.21 -15.39 -3.49
N LYS A 41 2.00 -15.44 -2.40
CA LYS A 41 1.52 -15.30 -1.01
C LYS A 41 0.70 -14.01 -0.80
N ARG A 42 -0.63 -14.14 -0.86
CA ARG A 42 -1.57 -13.02 -0.63
C ARG A 42 -1.68 -12.67 0.84
N LEU A 43 -1.25 -13.57 1.73
CA LEU A 43 -1.22 -13.35 3.17
C LEU A 43 -0.44 -12.09 3.54
N SER A 44 0.70 -11.81 2.88
CA SER A 44 1.45 -10.58 3.12
C SER A 44 0.65 -9.32 2.76
N ALA A 45 -0.15 -9.36 1.70
CA ALA A 45 -1.01 -8.22 1.34
C ALA A 45 -2.11 -8.00 2.40
N VAL A 46 -2.72 -9.08 2.90
CA VAL A 46 -3.75 -9.01 3.97
C VAL A 46 -3.14 -8.46 5.27
N PHE A 47 -2.00 -8.98 5.72
CA PHE A 47 -1.33 -8.48 6.91
C PHE A 47 -0.86 -7.02 6.74
N GLY A 48 -0.44 -6.63 5.53
CA GLY A 48 -0.14 -5.24 5.19
C GLY A 48 -1.35 -4.30 5.32
N LEU A 49 -2.52 -4.74 4.84
CA LEU A 49 -3.77 -3.97 5.00
C LEU A 49 -4.16 -3.82 6.47
N ILE A 50 -4.05 -4.88 7.27
CA ILE A 50 -4.32 -4.84 8.72
C ILE A 50 -3.37 -3.85 9.42
N TYR A 51 -2.09 -3.87 9.06
CA TYR A 51 -1.10 -2.92 9.59
C TYR A 51 -1.43 -1.47 9.23
N LEU A 52 -1.74 -1.20 7.95
CA LEU A 52 -2.13 0.13 7.47
C LEU A 52 -3.41 0.64 8.15
N ALA A 53 -4.43 -0.21 8.29
CA ALA A 53 -5.65 0.14 9.01
C ALA A 53 -5.37 0.50 10.48
N GLY A 54 -4.49 -0.27 11.15
CA GLY A 54 -4.03 0.04 12.50
C GLY A 54 -3.32 1.40 12.58
N ARG A 55 -2.51 1.77 11.57
CA ARG A 55 -1.85 3.08 11.50
C ARG A 55 -2.83 4.24 11.27
N ILE A 56 -3.87 4.04 10.46
CA ILE A 56 -4.93 5.03 10.26
C ILE A 56 -5.68 5.27 11.58
N VAL A 57 -6.06 4.20 12.29
CA VAL A 57 -6.74 4.31 13.59
C VAL A 57 -5.83 4.90 14.66
N TYR A 58 -4.54 4.56 14.67
CA TYR A 58 -3.54 5.19 15.54
C TYR A 58 -3.44 6.69 15.28
N ALA A 59 -3.32 7.11 14.02
CA ALA A 59 -3.29 8.52 13.64
C ALA A 59 -4.59 9.23 14.05
N HIS A 60 -5.75 8.60 13.84
CA HIS A 60 -7.02 9.14 14.29
C HIS A 60 -7.07 9.35 15.81
N GLY A 61 -6.50 8.41 16.58
CA GLY A 61 -6.37 8.53 18.04
C GLY A 61 -5.52 9.71 18.51
N TYR A 62 -4.55 10.18 17.71
CA TYR A 62 -3.74 11.37 18.03
C TYR A 62 -4.54 12.67 17.95
N TYR A 63 -5.51 12.76 17.04
CA TYR A 63 -6.35 13.95 16.91
C TYR A 63 -7.32 14.15 18.09
N THR A 64 -7.47 13.15 18.97
CA THR A 64 -8.34 13.22 20.16
C THR A 64 -7.71 13.85 21.41
N PHE A 65 -6.45 14.29 21.35
CA PHE A 65 -5.72 14.93 22.47
C PHE A 65 -5.64 14.13 23.80
N ASN A 66 -6.07 12.86 23.82
CA ASN A 66 -5.97 11.95 24.94
C ASN A 66 -5.01 10.78 24.58
N PRO A 67 -3.90 10.58 25.33
CA PRO A 67 -2.88 9.58 25.00
C PRO A 67 -3.36 8.13 25.07
N ALA A 68 -4.48 7.83 25.73
CA ALA A 68 -5.01 6.47 25.78
C ALA A 68 -5.63 6.01 24.43
N ASN A 69 -6.11 6.96 23.61
CA ASN A 69 -6.82 6.63 22.36
C ASN A 69 -5.90 6.09 21.25
N ARG A 70 -4.57 6.18 21.40
CA ARG A 70 -3.61 5.54 20.48
C ARG A 70 -3.66 4.01 20.51
N ASN A 71 -4.05 3.43 21.64
CA ASN A 71 -4.14 1.97 21.80
C ASN A 71 -5.21 1.35 20.89
N ARG A 72 -6.15 2.16 20.39
CA ARG A 72 -7.14 1.71 19.40
C ARG A 72 -6.48 1.24 18.11
N GLY A 73 -5.28 1.72 17.76
CA GLY A 73 -4.52 1.26 16.60
C GLY A 73 -3.63 0.03 16.86
N ALA A 74 -3.60 -0.50 18.09
CA ALA A 74 -2.70 -1.59 18.47
C ALA A 74 -3.01 -2.92 17.74
N PHE A 75 -4.23 -3.12 17.22
CA PHE A 75 -4.53 -4.28 16.38
C PHE A 75 -3.64 -4.34 15.12
N GLY A 76 -3.06 -3.21 14.69
CA GLY A 76 -2.08 -3.17 13.60
C GLY A 76 -0.83 -4.01 13.86
N TYR A 77 -0.50 -4.31 15.12
CA TYR A 77 0.62 -5.21 15.46
C TYR A 77 0.42 -6.63 14.94
N ILE A 78 -0.82 -7.10 14.82
CA ILE A 78 -1.15 -8.40 14.21
C ILE A 78 -0.67 -8.42 12.74
N GLY A 79 -0.93 -7.33 12.01
CA GLY A 79 -0.43 -7.13 10.66
C GLY A 79 1.10 -7.07 10.60
N PHE A 80 1.73 -6.35 11.53
CA PHE A 80 3.20 -6.25 11.60
C PHE A 80 3.88 -7.61 11.83
N PHE A 81 3.45 -8.38 12.83
CA PHE A 81 4.04 -9.68 13.12
C PHE A 81 3.74 -10.71 12.03
N GLY A 82 2.54 -10.68 11.43
CA GLY A 82 2.22 -11.52 10.28
C GLY A 82 3.12 -11.24 9.06
N LEU A 83 3.45 -9.96 8.81
CA LEU A 83 4.42 -9.58 7.77
C LEU A 83 5.84 -10.05 8.09
N LEU A 84 6.29 -9.91 9.33
CA LEU A 84 7.61 -10.37 9.76
C LEU A 84 7.77 -11.89 9.57
N ILE A 85 6.78 -12.67 10.04
CA ILE A 85 6.79 -14.13 9.88
C ILE A 85 6.82 -14.51 8.40
N ASN A 86 5.99 -13.86 7.57
CA ASN A 86 5.99 -14.12 6.13
C ASN A 86 7.33 -13.80 5.47
N THR A 87 8.02 -12.75 5.92
CA THR A 87 9.35 -12.37 5.43
C THR A 87 10.38 -13.42 5.80
N VAL A 88 10.37 -13.90 7.04
CA VAL A 88 11.30 -14.95 7.50
C VAL A 88 11.06 -16.26 6.73
N ILE A 89 9.81 -16.70 6.59
CA ILE A 89 9.49 -17.92 5.83
C ILE A 89 9.89 -17.77 4.36
N PHE A 90 9.62 -16.60 3.75
CA PHE A 90 10.06 -16.36 2.37
C PHE A 90 11.58 -16.40 2.24
N GLY A 91 12.31 -15.79 3.17
CA GLY A 91 13.77 -15.83 3.22
C GLY A 91 14.29 -17.26 3.30
N LEU A 92 13.79 -18.05 4.26
CA LEU A 92 14.19 -19.45 4.46
C LEU A 92 13.85 -20.36 3.28
N THR A 93 12.69 -20.16 2.63
CA THR A 93 12.33 -20.90 1.42
C THR A 93 13.15 -20.48 0.21
N SER A 94 13.51 -19.20 0.09
CA SER A 94 14.35 -18.72 -1.01
C SER A 94 15.80 -19.21 -0.92
N THR A 95 16.28 -19.50 0.29
CA THR A 95 17.63 -20.06 0.52
C THR A 95 17.66 -21.58 0.54
N GLY A 96 16.50 -22.25 0.37
CA GLY A 96 16.39 -23.71 0.34
C GLY A 96 16.55 -24.40 1.70
N PHE A 97 16.44 -23.64 2.80
CA PHE A 97 16.48 -24.20 4.16
C PHE A 97 15.19 -24.95 4.54
N ILE A 98 14.06 -24.56 3.94
CA ILE A 98 12.73 -25.20 4.04
C ILE A 98 11.95 -25.01 2.74
#